data_AF-A0A0E3LGT8-F1
#
_entry.id   AF-A0A0E3LGT8-F1
#
_cell.length_a   1.000
_cell.length_b   1.000
_cell.length_c   1.000
_cell.angle_alpha   90.00
_cell.angle_beta   90.00
_cell.angle_gamma   90.00
#
_symmetry.space_group_name_H-M   'P 1'
#
loop_
_entity.id
_entity.type
_entity.pdbx_description
1 polymer ?
#
loop_
_entity_poly.entity_id
_entity_poly.type
_entity_poly.pdbx_seq_one_letter_code
_entity_poly.pdbx_strand_id
1 'polypeptide(L)' 'MYDEKPKQILGDKRKSIPMKPGSPEKYDYEYVRNGTANIFMAVEFKAGKRMTLVTNRRTKIDFAHFVKALVERN' A
#
# COMPACT_ATOMS: atom_id res chain seq x y z
N MET A 1 10.34 -11.76 -9.78
CA MET A 1 9.21 -12.19 -8.92
C MET A 1 8.10 -11.15 -9.04
N TYR A 2 6.85 -11.60 -9.13
CA TYR A 2 5.66 -10.74 -9.15
C TYR A 2 4.81 -11.02 -7.91
N ASP A 3 4.22 -9.98 -7.32
CA ASP A 3 3.26 -10.08 -6.21
C ASP A 3 2.13 -9.04 -6.38
N GLU A 4 0.99 -9.33 -5.76
CA GLU A 4 -0.21 -8.48 -5.79
C GLU A 4 -0.91 -8.55 -4.43
N LYS A 5 -1.27 -7.38 -3.88
CA LYS A 5 -2.02 -7.30 -2.62
C LYS A 5 -3.10 -6.22 -2.63
N PRO A 6 -4.33 -6.53 -2.21
CA PRO A 6 -5.30 -5.51 -1.83
C PRO A 6 -4.92 -4.91 -0.48
N LYS A 7 -5.09 -3.59 -0.33
CA LYS A 7 -4.82 -2.85 0.91
C LYS A 7 -6.06 -2.06 1.33
N GLN A 8 -6.52 -2.28 2.55
CA GLN A 8 -7.48 -1.38 3.19
C GLN A 8 -6.79 -0.09 3.58
N ILE A 9 -7.42 1.04 3.25
CA ILE A 9 -6.97 2.35 3.69
C ILE A 9 -7.71 2.65 4.98
N LEU A 10 -6.98 2.63 6.09
CA LEU A 10 -7.52 2.86 7.43
C LEU A 10 -7.07 4.23 7.91
N GLY A 11 -7.98 4.97 8.52
CA GLY A 11 -7.66 6.19 9.26
C GLY A 11 -8.11 6.08 10.71
N ASP A 12 -7.53 6.90 11.58
CA ASP A 12 -7.92 6.94 12.98
C ASP A 12 -9.26 7.65 13.12
N LYS A 13 -10.19 7.06 13.90
CA LYS A 13 -11.46 7.73 14.18
C LYS A 13 -11.30 8.88 15.17
N ARG A 14 -10.27 8.81 16.02
CA ARG A 14 -9.96 9.83 17.02
C ARG A 14 -8.46 10.15 16.98
N LYS A 15 -8.12 11.41 17.27
CA LYS A 15 -6.72 11.82 17.41
C LYS A 15 -6.09 11.11 18.61
N SER A 16 -4.81 10.74 18.48
CA SER A 16 -4.05 10.19 19.60
C SER A 16 -4.00 11.17 20.77
N ILE A 17 -3.92 10.62 21.98
CA ILE A 17 -3.67 11.41 23.19
C ILE A 17 -2.15 11.58 23.29
N PRO A 18 -1.62 12.81 23.26
CA PRO A 18 -0.18 13.04 23.28
C PRO A 18 0.49 12.48 24.53
N MET A 19 1.77 12.12 24.36
CA MET A 19 2.64 11.70 25.45
C MET A 19 2.78 12.80 26.52
N LYS A 20 2.91 12.38 27.79
CA LYS A 20 3.34 13.23 28.91
C LYS A 20 4.37 12.48 29.77
N PRO A 21 5.16 13.16 30.62
CA PRO A 21 6.10 12.47 31.50
C PRO A 21 5.40 11.36 32.30
N GLY A 22 5.93 10.13 32.22
CA GLY A 22 5.34 8.95 32.87
C GLY A 22 4.07 8.40 32.22
N SER A 23 3.67 8.85 31.03
CA SER A 23 2.54 8.26 30.28
C SER A 23 2.82 8.26 28.78
N PRO A 24 2.90 7.08 28.14
CA PRO A 24 3.11 7.00 26.70
C PRO A 24 1.93 7.58 25.92
N GLU A 25 2.18 7.90 24.65
CA GLU A 25 1.13 8.24 23.70
C GLU A 25 0.10 7.11 23.60
N LYS A 26 -1.19 7.47 23.50
CA LYS A 26 -2.28 6.50 23.42
C LYS A 26 -3.04 6.66 22.11
N TYR A 27 -3.24 5.53 21.44
CA TYR A 27 -4.03 5.41 20.23
C TYR A 27 -5.33 4.70 20.58
N ASP A 28 -6.43 5.16 19.98
CA ASP A 28 -7.70 4.45 20.05
C ASP A 28 -7.69 3.28 19.05
N TYR A 29 -8.42 2.21 19.35
CA TYR A 29 -8.51 1.04 18.47
C TYR A 29 -9.57 1.21 17.35
N GLU A 30 -10.47 2.17 17.50
CA GLU A 30 -11.50 2.46 16.49
C GLU A 30 -10.89 3.13 15.25
N TYR A 31 -11.14 2.53 14.09
CA TYR A 31 -10.69 3.05 12.80
C TYR A 31 -11.85 3.38 11.87
N VAL A 32 -11.58 4.26 10.90
CA VAL A 32 -12.46 4.58 9.78
C VAL A 32 -11.91 3.90 8.53
N ARG A 33 -12.77 3.18 7.81
CA ARG A 33 -12.41 2.55 6.54
C ARG A 33 -12.57 3.55 5.40
N ASN A 34 -11.45 4.00 4.85
CA ASN A 34 -11.36 4.99 3.77
C ASN A 34 -11.27 4.33 2.38
N GLY A 35 -11.92 3.18 2.22
CA GLY A 35 -11.89 2.38 1.00
C GLY A 35 -10.71 1.42 0.92
N THR A 36 -10.31 1.11 -0.31
CA THR A 36 -9.29 0.10 -0.63
C THR A 36 -8.42 0.55 -1.80
N ALA A 37 -7.21 0.03 -1.87
CA ALA A 37 -6.33 0.12 -3.03
C ALA A 37 -5.83 -1.29 -3.40
N ASN A 38 -5.26 -1.43 -4.60
CA ASN A 38 -4.54 -2.60 -5.04
C ASN A 38 -3.09 -2.23 -5.35
N ILE A 39 -2.15 -3.07 -4.92
CA ILE A 39 -0.71 -2.86 -5.10
C ILE A 39 -0.19 -4.01 -5.97
N PHE A 40 0.35 -3.68 -7.14
CA PHE A 40 1.13 -4.58 -7.98
C PHE A 40 2.61 -4.37 -7.72
N MET A 41 3.40 -5.45 -7.60
CA MET A 41 4.84 -5.38 -7.38
C MET A 41 5.60 -6.36 -8.25
N ALA A 42 6.73 -5.93 -8.79
CA ALA A 42 7.70 -6.78 -9.45
C ALA A 42 9.10 -6.50 -8.89
N VAL A 43 9.87 -7.55 -8.66
CA VAL A 43 11.24 -7.49 -8.13
C VAL A 43 12.15 -8.34 -9.01
N GLU A 44 13.26 -7.73 -9.44
CA GLU A 44 14.38 -8.39 -10.09
C GLU A 44 15.56 -8.44 -9.09
N PHE A 45 15.67 -9.56 -8.38
CA PHE A 45 16.63 -9.70 -7.28
C PHE A 45 18.08 -9.50 -7.71
N LYS A 46 18.48 -10.08 -8.85
CA LYS A 46 19.86 -10.01 -9.34
C LYS A 46 20.31 -8.59 -9.70
N ALA A 47 19.39 -7.78 -10.22
CA ALA A 47 19.65 -6.40 -10.58
C ALA A 47 19.38 -5.41 -9.43
N GLY A 48 18.86 -5.87 -8.29
CA GLY A 48 18.43 -5.01 -7.19
C GLY A 48 17.27 -4.06 -7.55
N LYS A 49 16.53 -4.35 -8.63
CA LYS A 49 15.45 -3.49 -9.13
C LYS A 49 14.09 -3.91 -8.59
N ARG A 50 13.22 -2.93 -8.35
CA ARG A 50 11.80 -3.16 -8.08
C ARG A 50 10.92 -2.13 -8.77
N MET A 51 9.70 -2.53 -9.05
CA MET A 51 8.65 -1.69 -9.60
C MET A 51 7.34 -1.94 -8.86
N THR A 52 6.58 -0.87 -8.63
CA THR A 52 5.29 -0.93 -7.93
C THR A 52 4.30 -0.03 -8.62
N LEU A 53 3.05 -0.48 -8.75
CA LEU A 53 1.93 0.32 -9.22
C LEU A 53 0.78 0.18 -8.21
N VAL A 54 0.30 1.33 -7.70
CA VAL A 54 -0.86 1.40 -6.81
C VAL A 54 -2.07 1.89 -7.59
N THR A 55 -3.18 1.20 -7.45
CA THR A 55 -4.44 1.52 -8.15
C THR A 55 -5.61 1.52 -7.16
N ASN A 56 -6.66 2.29 -7.45
CA ASN A 56 -7.83 2.40 -6.54
C ASN A 56 -8.66 1.10 -6.48
N ARG A 57 -8.55 0.26 -7.50
CA ARG A 57 -9.24 -1.03 -7.62
C ARG A 57 -8.40 -1.98 -8.45
N ARG A 58 -8.67 -3.27 -8.33
CA ARG A 58 -8.06 -4.28 -9.18
C ARG A 58 -8.89 -4.48 -10.45
N THR A 59 -8.37 -4.08 -11.60
CA THR A 59 -8.93 -4.47 -12.90
C THR A 59 -7.91 -5.18 -13.79
N LYS A 60 -8.39 -5.90 -14.80
CA LYS A 60 -7.52 -6.51 -15.81
C LYS A 60 -6.73 -5.47 -16.62
N ILE A 61 -7.31 -4.28 -16.81
CA ILE A 61 -6.67 -3.17 -17.52
C ILE A 61 -5.49 -2.63 -16.69
N ASP A 62 -5.70 -2.45 -15.39
CA ASP A 62 -4.62 -2.01 -14.48
C ASP A 62 -3.44 -2.99 -14.48
N PHE A 63 -3.73 -4.29 -14.46
CA PHE A 63 -2.71 -5.33 -14.58
C PHE A 63 -1.98 -5.27 -15.92
N ALA A 64 -2.70 -5.11 -17.04
CA ALA A 64 -2.08 -4.98 -18.36
C ALA A 64 -1.15 -3.76 -18.44
N HIS A 65 -1.55 -2.61 -17.87
CA HIS A 65 -0.69 -1.43 -17.76
C HIS A 65 0.55 -1.69 -16.91
N PHE A 66 0.41 -2.40 -15.78
CA PHE A 66 1.55 -2.76 -14.93
C PHE A 66 2.56 -3.63 -15.69
N VAL A 67 2.10 -4.67 -16.38
CA VAL A 67 2.97 -5.57 -17.16
C VAL A 67 3.64 -4.81 -18.31
N LYS A 68 2.89 -3.96 -19.03
CA LYS A 68 3.45 -3.13 -20.10
C LYS A 68 4.60 -2.26 -19.58
N ALA A 69 4.37 -1.52 -18.49
CA ALA A 69 5.39 -0.66 -17.90
C ALA A 69 6.58 -1.46 -17.34
N LEU A 70 6.37 -2.71 -16.89
CA LEU A 70 7.46 -3.58 -16.46
C LEU A 70 8.38 -3.99 -17.62
N VAL A 71 7.79 -4.30 -18.77
CA VAL A 71 8.54 -4.69 -19.98
C VAL A 71 9.27 -3.48 -20.59
N GLU A 72 8.64 -2.31 -20.61
CA GLU A 72 9.24 -1.08 -21.18
C GLU A 72 10.41 -0.54 -20.34
N ARG A 73 10.49 -0.89 -19.05
CA ARG A 73 11.53 -0.42 -18.13
C ARG A 73 12.79 -1.30 -18.12
N ASN A 74 12.75 -2.44 -18.80
CA ASN A 74 13.85 -3.41 -18.83
C ASN A 74 14.80 -3.17 -19.99
#